data_AF-D8R3S6-F1
#
_entry.id   AF-D8R3S6-F1
#
_cell.length_a   1.000
_cell.length_b   1.000
_cell.length_c   1.000
_cell.angle_alpha   90.00
_cell.angle_beta   90.00
_cell.angle_gamma   90.00
#
_symmetry.space_group_name_H-M   'P 1'
#
loop_
_entity.id
_entity.type
_entity.pdbx_description
1 polymer ?
#
loop_
_entity_poly.entity_id
_entity_poly.type
_entity_poly.pdbx_seq_one_letter_code
_entity_poly.pdbx_strand_id
1 'polypeptide(L)'
;NKELDDINSKFAEAREEIELASESKETVYFNEEAETARVAVQAVLDKYQALLAKLSPEEKGGVQRAMGMKMEQLKAELAQLKE
;
A
#
# COMPACT_ATOMS: atom_id res chain seq x y z
N ASN A 1 -2.98 12.86 13.56
CA ASN A 1 -2.02 12.86 12.43
C ASN A 1 -2.77 12.72 11.12
N LYS A 2 -3.12 13.82 10.46
CA LYS A 2 -3.82 13.81 9.17
C LYS A 2 -3.06 13.00 8.10
N GLU A 3 -1.71 13.03 8.10
CA GLU A 3 -0.92 12.23 7.16
C GLU A 3 -1.04 10.71 7.41
N LEU A 4 -1.11 10.27 8.67
CA LEU A 4 -1.34 8.83 8.96
C LEU A 4 -2.74 8.38 8.57
N ASP A 5 -3.74 9.25 8.74
CA ASP A 5 -5.11 8.98 8.34
C ASP A 5 -5.21 8.83 6.82
N ASP A 6 -4.61 9.77 6.07
CA ASP A 6 -4.50 9.72 4.61
C ASP A 6 -3.79 8.46 4.10
N ILE A 7 -2.68 8.07 4.75
CA ILE A 7 -1.98 6.81 4.42
C ILE A 7 -2.89 5.60 4.69
N ASN A 8 -3.66 5.58 5.79
CA ASN A 8 -4.58 4.47 6.07
C ASN A 8 -5.74 4.42 5.07
N SER A 9 -6.28 5.57 4.65
CA SER A 9 -7.29 5.61 3.60
C SER A 9 -6.74 5.08 2.27
N LYS A 10 -5.54 5.52 1.88
CA LYS A 10 -4.89 5.03 0.66
C LYS A 10 -4.49 3.56 0.76
N PHE A 11 -4.15 3.08 1.96
CA PHE A 11 -3.90 1.67 2.20
C PHE A 11 -5.16 0.83 1.95
N ALA A 12 -6.33 1.27 2.44
CA ALA A 12 -7.59 0.57 2.21
C ALA A 12 -7.94 0.54 0.72
N GLU A 13 -7.78 1.67 0.02
CA GLU A 13 -7.96 1.79 -1.43
C GLU A 13 -7.05 0.81 -2.19
N ALA A 14 -5.74 0.82 -1.89
CA ALA A 14 -4.79 -0.09 -2.54
C ALA A 14 -5.10 -1.58 -2.30
N ARG A 15 -5.68 -1.92 -1.15
CA ARG A 15 -6.07 -3.29 -0.82
C ARG A 15 -7.32 -3.73 -1.55
N GLU A 16 -8.29 -2.83 -1.72
CA GLU A 16 -9.48 -3.06 -2.54
C GLU A 16 -9.09 -3.30 -4.01
N GLU A 17 -8.19 -2.48 -4.55
CA GLU A 17 -7.66 -2.68 -5.91
C GLU A 17 -6.94 -4.04 -6.08
N ILE A 18 -6.19 -4.48 -5.07
CA ILE A 18 -5.59 -5.82 -5.04
C ILE A 18 -6.67 -6.91 -5.08
N GLU A 19 -7.75 -6.78 -4.29
CA GLU A 19 -8.84 -7.76 -4.32
C GLU A 19 -9.50 -7.81 -5.70
N LEU A 20 -9.85 -6.65 -6.28
CA LEU A 20 -10.42 -6.56 -7.63
C LEU A 20 -9.53 -7.22 -8.68
N ALA A 21 -8.24 -6.88 -8.67
CA ALA A 21 -7.28 -7.48 -9.59
C ALA A 21 -7.12 -8.99 -9.36
N SER A 22 -7.22 -9.46 -8.10
CA SER A 22 -7.19 -10.89 -7.79
C SER A 22 -8.44 -11.62 -8.28
N GLU A 23 -9.63 -11.00 -8.22
CA GLU A 23 -10.87 -11.56 -8.77
C GLU A 23 -10.81 -11.60 -10.30
N SER A 24 -10.21 -10.59 -10.93
CA SER A 24 -10.02 -10.50 -12.37
C SER A 24 -8.87 -11.33 -12.92
N LYS A 25 -8.13 -12.10 -12.08
CA LYS A 25 -6.93 -12.88 -12.45
C LYS A 25 -7.14 -13.91 -13.54
N GLU A 26 -8.37 -14.40 -13.69
CA GLU A 26 -8.74 -15.35 -14.73
C GLU A 26 -9.21 -14.67 -16.04
N THR A 27 -9.15 -13.33 -16.11
CA THR A 27 -9.65 -12.53 -17.23
C THR A 27 -8.53 -11.77 -17.94
N VAL A 28 -8.82 -11.26 -19.15
CA VAL A 28 -7.88 -10.41 -19.90
C VAL A 28 -7.63 -9.05 -19.24
N TYR A 29 -8.54 -8.61 -18.36
CA TYR A 29 -8.46 -7.33 -17.65
C TYR A 29 -7.47 -7.36 -16.48
N PHE A 30 -7.02 -8.55 -16.08
CA PHE A 30 -6.07 -8.75 -14.98
C PHE A 30 -4.85 -7.82 -15.06
N ASN A 31 -4.25 -7.67 -16.24
CA ASN A 31 -3.04 -6.86 -16.38
C ASN A 31 -3.30 -5.37 -16.09
N GLU A 32 -4.45 -4.85 -16.53
CA GLU A 32 -4.85 -3.45 -16.30
C GLU A 32 -5.19 -3.22 -14.82
N GLU A 33 -5.93 -4.15 -14.20
CA GLU A 33 -6.28 -4.04 -12.78
C GLU A 33 -5.07 -4.28 -11.86
N ALA A 34 -4.21 -5.23 -12.19
CA ALA A 34 -2.97 -5.48 -11.45
C ALA A 34 -1.99 -4.29 -11.55
N GLU A 35 -1.95 -3.60 -12.69
CA GLU A 35 -1.20 -2.35 -12.82
C GLU A 35 -1.80 -1.25 -11.93
N THR A 36 -3.12 -1.12 -11.91
CA THR A 36 -3.83 -0.14 -11.07
C THR A 36 -3.56 -0.41 -9.58
N ALA A 37 -3.70 -1.65 -9.13
CA ALA A 37 -3.35 -2.09 -7.78
C ALA A 37 -1.88 -1.79 -7.44
N ARG A 38 -0.95 -2.06 -8.37
CA ARG A 38 0.47 -1.77 -8.19
C ARG A 38 0.73 -0.28 -8.01
N VAL A 39 0.08 0.58 -8.80
CA VAL A 39 0.20 2.04 -8.70
C VAL A 39 -0.35 2.53 -7.36
N ALA A 40 -1.51 2.02 -6.93
CA ALA A 40 -2.12 2.36 -5.65
C ALA A 40 -1.20 2.00 -4.46
N VAL A 41 -0.68 0.76 -4.43
CA VAL A 41 0.27 0.30 -3.40
C VAL A 41 1.54 1.16 -3.38
N GLN A 42 2.09 1.47 -4.55
CA GLN A 42 3.28 2.30 -4.66
C GLN A 42 3.02 3.71 -4.09
N ALA A 43 1.86 4.32 -4.38
CA ALA A 43 1.49 5.62 -3.83
C ALA A 43 1.40 5.61 -2.29
N VAL A 44 0.91 4.53 -1.68
CA VAL A 44 0.88 4.36 -0.22
C VAL A 44 2.30 4.32 0.34
N LEU A 45 3.18 3.53 -0.28
CA LEU A 45 4.57 3.38 0.14
C LEU A 45 5.35 4.69 0.02
N ASP A 46 5.13 5.44 -1.06
CA ASP A 46 5.77 6.74 -1.27
C ASP A 46 5.30 7.77 -0.25
N LYS A 47 3.98 7.84 0.05
CA LYS A 47 3.46 8.71 1.13
C LYS A 47 4.03 8.33 2.48
N TYR A 48 4.13 7.03 2.76
CA TYR A 48 4.73 6.54 4.00
C TYR A 48 6.21 6.90 4.11
N GLN A 49 7.00 6.71 3.05
CA GLN A 49 8.41 7.12 3.04
C GLN A 49 8.58 8.63 3.14
N ALA A 50 7.75 9.41 2.46
CA ALA A 50 7.76 10.87 2.55
C ALA A 50 7.43 11.35 3.97
N LEU A 51 6.46 10.72 4.63
CA LEU A 51 6.15 10.99 6.05
C LEU A 51 7.36 10.65 6.92
N LEU A 52 7.94 9.46 6.77
CA LEU A 52 9.14 9.10 7.52
C LEU A 52 10.26 10.12 7.29
N ALA A 53 10.52 10.54 6.05
CA ALA A 53 11.58 11.51 5.75
C ALA A 53 11.44 12.85 6.51
N LYS A 54 10.20 13.29 6.79
CA LYS A 54 9.90 14.52 7.54
C LYS A 54 9.99 14.36 9.06
N LEU A 55 9.92 13.14 9.58
CA LEU A 55 9.84 12.87 11.01
C LEU A 55 11.21 12.73 11.67
N SER A 56 11.27 13.08 12.96
CA SER A 56 12.45 12.87 13.79
C SER A 56 12.69 11.36 14.05
N PRO A 57 13.91 10.92 14.40
CA PRO A 57 14.21 9.51 14.67
C PRO A 57 13.27 8.86 15.69
N GLU A 58 12.90 9.61 16.73
CA GLU A 58 11.98 9.17 17.78
C GLU A 58 10.56 8.96 17.26
N GLU A 59 10.05 9.86 16.42
CA GLU A 59 8.73 9.77 15.80
C GLU A 59 8.66 8.69 14.72
N LYS A 60 9.73 8.54 13.94
CA LYS A 60 9.89 7.45 12.96
C LYS A 60 9.70 6.09 13.60
N GLY A 61 10.28 5.86 14.79
CA GLY A 61 10.15 4.60 15.51
C GLY A 61 8.69 4.29 15.88
N GLY A 62 7.90 5.30 16.26
CA GLY A 62 6.48 5.15 16.53
C GLY A 62 5.68 4.81 15.26
N VAL A 63 5.93 5.54 14.18
CA VAL A 63 5.26 5.34 12.89
C VAL A 63 5.62 3.98 12.26
N GLN A 64 6.90 3.58 12.32
CA GLN A 64 7.35 2.27 11.84
C GLN A 64 6.73 1.11 12.60
N ARG A 65 6.56 1.23 13.92
CA ARG A 65 5.87 0.20 14.71
C ARG A 65 4.38 0.12 14.39
N ALA A 66 3.72 1.26 14.18
CA ALA A 66 2.28 1.30 13.94
C ALA A 66 1.90 0.92 12.49
N MET A 67 2.70 1.32 11.51
CA MET A 67 2.38 1.21 10.08
C MET A 67 3.33 0.28 9.32
N GLY A 68 4.53 0.01 9.81
CA GLY A 68 5.52 -0.80 9.11
C GLY A 68 5.02 -2.21 8.79
N MET A 69 4.35 -2.86 9.75
CA MET A 69 3.74 -4.18 9.52
C MET A 69 2.63 -4.14 8.47
N LYS A 70 1.79 -3.08 8.47
CA LYS A 70 0.75 -2.91 7.45
C LYS A 70 1.39 -2.76 6.07
N MET A 71 2.42 -1.94 5.93
CA MET A 71 3.13 -1.75 4.65
C MET A 71 3.74 -3.05 4.13
N GLU A 72 4.30 -3.88 5.02
CA GLU A 72 4.82 -5.21 4.66
C GLU A 72 3.69 -6.15 4.19
N GLN A 73 2.54 -6.16 4.87
CA GLN A 73 1.36 -6.94 4.44
C GLN A 73 0.89 -6.53 3.05
N LEU A 74 0.75 -5.23 2.79
CA LEU A 74 0.30 -4.72 1.49
C LEU A 74 1.25 -5.13 0.36
N LYS A 75 2.57 -5.10 0.62
CA LYS A 75 3.57 -5.58 -0.35
C LYS A 75 3.44 -7.08 -0.60
N ALA A 76 3.16 -7.87 0.43
CA ALA A 76 2.96 -9.31 0.30
C ALA A 76 1.70 -9.64 -0.51
N GLU A 77 0.59 -8.93 -0.25
CA GLU A 77 -0.66 -9.06 -1.02
C GLU A 77 -0.43 -8.71 -2.50
N LEU A 78 0.29 -7.61 -2.78
CA LEU A 78 0.67 -7.26 -4.16
C LEU A 78 1.61 -8.30 -4.81
N ALA A 79 2.51 -8.90 -4.04
CA ALA A 79 3.45 -9.90 -4.56
C ALA A 79 2.71 -11.18 -4.99
N GLN A 80 1.73 -11.63 -4.20
CA GLN A 80 0.86 -12.77 -4.53
C GLN A 80 0.05 -12.53 -5.81
N LEU A 81 -0.21 -11.27 -6.13
CA LEU A 81 -0.85 -10.86 -7.36
C LEU A 81 0.07 -11.02 -8.58
N LYS A 82 1.39 -10.97 -8.42
CA LYS A 82 2.35 -11.17 -9.52
C LYS A 82 2.68 -12.64 -9.81
N GLU A 83 2.35 -13.54 -8.88
CA GLU A 83 2.59 -15.00 -9.00
C GLU A 83 1.52 -15.71 -9.81
#